data_AF-A0A9E3K678-F1
#
_entry.id   AF-A0A9E3K678-F1
#
_cell.length_a   1.000
_cell.length_b   1.000
_cell.length_c   1.000
_cell.angle_alpha   90.00
_cell.angle_beta   90.00
_cell.angle_gamma   90.00
#
_symmetry.space_group_name_H-M   'P 1'
#
loop_
_entity.id
_entity.type
_entity.pdbx_description
1 polymer ?
#
loop_
_entity_poly.entity_id
_entity_poly.type
_entity_poly.pdbx_seq_one_letter_code
_entity_poly.pdbx_strand_id
1 'polypeptide(L)' 'MVPRLGPLKLKAQIYCGDEAAMGPGKAALLEAIEREGSISAAGRALGMSYRRTWLLVDSM' A
#
# COMPACT_ATOMS: atom_id res chain seq x y z
N MET A 1 18.45 28.52 17.63
CA MET A 1 18.18 28.24 16.20
C MET A 1 17.56 26.85 16.13
N VAL A 2 16.24 26.74 15.92
CA VAL A 2 15.56 25.44 15.81
C VAL A 2 15.80 24.91 14.39
N PRO A 3 16.27 23.67 14.19
CA PRO A 3 16.46 23.13 12.85
C PRO A 3 15.13 23.10 12.11
N ARG A 4 15.07 23.65 10.89
CA ARG A 4 13.92 23.39 10.01
C ARG A 4 14.03 21.94 9.56
N LEU A 5 13.22 21.07 10.16
CA LEU A 5 13.01 19.74 9.64
C LEU A 5 12.47 19.88 8.21
N GLY A 6 13.00 19.07 7.29
CA GLY A 6 12.50 19.00 5.91
C GLY A 6 11.02 18.60 5.85
N PRO A 7 10.43 18.46 4.65
CA PRO A 7 9.03 18.11 4.52
C PRO A 7 8.68 16.85 5.32
N LEU A 8 7.66 16.96 6.18
CA LEU A 8 7.20 15.85 7.00
C LEU A 8 6.57 14.77 6.11
N LYS A 9 7.10 13.55 6.19
CA LYS A 9 6.52 12.38 5.52
C LYS A 9 5.88 11.47 6.57
N LEU A 10 4.56 11.40 6.56
CA LEU A 10 3.80 10.49 7.42
C LEU A 10 3.43 9.21 6.65
N LYS A 11 3.61 8.06 7.29
CA LYS A 11 3.08 6.77 6.83
C LYS A 11 2.25 6.19 7.96
N ALA A 12 0.95 6.03 7.72
CA ALA A 12 0.04 5.40 8.67
C ALA A 12 -0.09 3.90 8.35
N GLN A 13 -0.06 3.07 9.39
CA GLN A 13 -0.38 1.65 9.31
C GLN A 13 -1.36 1.32 10.44
N ILE A 14 -2.46 0.70 10.08
CA ILE A 14 -3.56 0.30 10.95
C ILE A 14 -3.39 -1.18 11.25
N TYR A 15 -3.49 -1.54 12.53
CA TYR A 15 -3.39 -2.90 13.03
C TYR A 15 -4.74 -3.38 13.56
N CYS A 16 -5.00 -4.68 13.44
CA CYS A 16 -6.08 -5.38 14.12
C CYS A 16 -5.44 -6.43 15.03
N GLY A 17 -5.38 -6.13 16.34
CA GLY A 17 -4.51 -6.89 17.25
C GLY A 17 -3.04 -6.73 16.84
N ASP A 18 -2.35 -7.86 16.71
CA ASP A 18 -0.93 -7.91 16.32
C ASP A 18 -0.72 -7.96 14.79
N GLU A 19 -1.79 -7.94 14.00
CA GLU A 19 -1.74 -8.09 12.55
C GLU A 19 -1.91 -6.76 11.80
N ALA A 20 -1.15 -6.57 10.73
CA ALA A 20 -1.22 -5.39 9.89
C ALA A 20 -2.46 -5.41 8.98
N ALA A 21 -3.53 -4.75 9.41
CA ALA A 21 -4.80 -4.67 8.68
C ALA A 21 -4.71 -3.77 7.43
N MET A 22 -4.16 -2.56 7.54
CA MET A 22 -4.15 -1.60 6.43
C MET A 22 -2.92 -0.70 6.46
N GLY A 23 -2.39 -0.31 5.31
CA GLY A 23 -1.23 0.57 5.22
C GLY A 23 -1.00 1.06 3.79
N PRO A 24 0.08 1.82 3.53
CA PRO A 24 0.24 2.52 2.25
C PRO A 24 0.32 1.59 1.04
N GLY A 25 0.87 0.38 1.21
CA GLY A 25 0.93 -0.61 0.14
C GLY A 25 -0.43 -1.19 -0.22
N LYS A 26 -1.26 -1.47 0.80
CA LYS A 26 -2.62 -1.97 0.64
C LYS A 26 -3.53 -0.88 0.05
N ALA A 27 -3.40 0.37 0.52
CA ALA A 27 -4.11 1.53 -0.01
C ALA A 27 -3.81 1.77 -1.51
N ALA A 28 -2.53 1.85 -1.87
CA ALA A 28 -2.13 2.06 -3.26
C ALA A 28 -2.60 0.91 -4.18
N LEU A 29 -2.65 -0.33 -3.66
CA LEU A 29 -3.15 -1.47 -4.41
C LEU A 29 -4.66 -1.37 -4.66
N LEU A 30 -5.46 -1.00 -3.66
CA LEU A 30 -6.91 -0.83 -3.83
C LEU A 30 -7.23 0.29 -4.82
N GLU A 31 -6.55 1.44 -4.73
CA GLU A 31 -6.69 2.54 -5.70
C GLU A 31 -6.32 2.09 -7.13
N ALA A 32 -5.28 1.28 -7.28
CA ALA A 32 -4.89 0.74 -8.57
C ALA A 32 -5.88 -0.32 -9.08
N ILE A 33 -6.47 -1.14 -8.21
CA ILE A 33 -7.51 -2.11 -8.61
C ILE A 33 -8.76 -1.37 -9.11
N GLU A 34 -9.17 -0.31 -8.42
CA GLU A 34 -10.29 0.53 -8.84
C GLU A 34 -10.02 1.16 -10.22
N ARG A 35 -8.83 1.72 -10.43
CA ARG A 35 -8.45 2.37 -11.70
C ARG A 35 -8.29 1.39 -12.87
N GLU A 36 -7.65 0.24 -12.64
CA GLU A 36 -7.28 -0.70 -13.72
C GLU A 36 -8.30 -1.84 -13.93
N GLY A 37 -9.23 -2.05 -12.98
CA GLY A 37 -10.26 -3.10 -13.04
C GLY A 37 -9.73 -4.54 -12.90
N SER A 38 -8.46 -4.73 -12.54
CA SER A 38 -7.83 -6.05 -12.40
C SER A 38 -6.69 -6.04 -11.39
N ILE A 39 -6.64 -7.06 -10.52
CA ILE A 39 -5.51 -7.28 -9.59
C ILE A 39 -4.19 -7.40 -10.35
N SER A 40 -4.18 -8.14 -11.45
CA SER A 40 -2.97 -8.33 -12.26
C SER A 40 -2.51 -7.03 -12.93
N ALA A 41 -3.44 -6.20 -13.39
CA ALA A 41 -3.14 -4.91 -14.01
C ALA A 41 -2.65 -3.90 -12.97
N ALA A 42 -3.29 -3.85 -11.80
CA ALA A 42 -2.86 -3.05 -10.66
C ALA A 42 -1.43 -3.40 -10.20
N GLY A 43 -1.11 -4.69 -10.10
CA GLY A 43 0.24 -5.15 -9.78
C GLY A 43 1.27 -4.66 -10.79
N ARG A 44 0.99 -4.78 -12.10
CA ARG A 44 1.85 -4.26 -13.17
C ARG A 44 1.99 -2.75 -13.11
N ALA A 45 0.90 -2.01 -12.91
CA ALA A 45 0.89 -0.56 -12.81
C ALA A 45 1.72 -0.05 -11.62
N LEU A 46 1.77 -0.82 -10.52
CA LEU A 46 2.57 -0.50 -9.34
C LEU A 46 4.00 -1.08 -9.38
N GLY A 47 4.43 -1.70 -10.48
CA GLY A 47 5.73 -2.34 -10.59
C GLY A 47 5.93 -3.52 -9.62
N MET A 48 4.84 -4.13 -9.15
CA MET A 48 4.87 -5.27 -8.24
C MET A 48 4.81 -6.60 -8.99
N SER A 49 5.50 -7.61 -8.49
CA SER A 49 5.30 -8.98 -8.98
C SER A 49 3.88 -9.45 -8.68
N TYR A 50 3.38 -10.37 -9.51
CA TYR A 50 2.06 -10.98 -9.27
C TYR A 50 1.98 -11.58 -7.86
N ARG A 51 3.02 -12.32 -7.42
CA ARG A 51 3.09 -12.89 -6.06
C ARG A 51 2.96 -11.83 -4.97
N ARG A 52 3.68 -10.71 -5.06
CA ARG A 52 3.60 -9.63 -4.06
C ARG A 52 2.21 -9.01 -4.03
N THR A 53 1.63 -8.78 -5.21
CA THR A 53 0.28 -8.24 -5.37
C THR A 53 -0.73 -9.16 -4.71
N TRP A 54 -0.62 -10.46 -4.97
CA TRP A 54 -1.51 -11.48 -4.38
C TRP A 54 -1.38 -11.55 -2.86
N LEU A 55 -0.17 -11.56 -2.31
CA LEU A 55 0.03 -11.58 -0.86
C LEU A 55 -0.59 -10.36 -0.16
N LEU A 56 -0.56 -9.19 -0.80
CA LEU A 56 -1.25 -8.02 -0.26
C LEU A 56 -2.76 -8.24 -0.23
N VAL A 57 -3.37 -8.68 -1.34
CA VAL A 57 -4.81 -8.98 -1.41
C VAL A 57 -5.22 -10.06 -0.41
N ASP A 58 -4.45 -11.14 -0.31
CA ASP A 58 -4.71 -12.28 0.60
C ASP A 58 -4.64 -11.89 2.07
N SER A 59 -3.77 -10.94 2.40
CA SER A 59 -3.60 -10.44 3.76
C SER A 59 -4.62 -9.38 4.20
N MET A 60 -5.56 -8.99 3.33
CA MET A 60 -6.54 -7.94 3.64
C MET A 60 -7.54 -8.34 4.71
#